data_AF-A0A0D9QDX4-F1
#
_entry.id   AF-A0A0D9QDX4-F1
#
_cell.length_a   1.000
_cell.length_b   1.000
_cell.length_c   1.000
_cell.angle_alpha   90.00
_cell.angle_beta   90.00
_cell.angle_gamma   90.00
#
_symmetry.space_group_name_H-M   'P 1'
#
loop_
_entity.id
_entity.type
_entity.pdbx_description
1 polymer ?
#
loop_
_entity_poly.entity_id
_entity_poly.type
_entity_poly.pdbx_seq_one_letter_code
_entity_poly.pdbx_strand_id
1 'polypeptide(L)'
;MLAPYRSRMLQRWALRTGKRVFHAKCWVDGKKHLYCVVRRHFGNSSMGGEANKQSTEGAKSACRIGSSLSPTEEITQHMEHEYGISPSSIDVSIQRNGENDLFKLSKRWSTFFKCEKDLYDVINKYIKTNKMDYHLHAYLKGILSEEGKGGANVKVRPLQMEEQLKNILTYMMSLFYKQIQDFNIVSHLSERIINLLNGGNSQSDANGDGRPTNETNIGLDKATILTTLQVYNYVNAMNDELFDRLFCVLNKCYVQAAPPGSPLIISDDEIVLMLKSLYIQKFKNHILLDTIVRSLRDAPHLSPYLSVHSFLYLTLLSRMDNDSLCKVNSSIFYGSQMGQLGQRDFSADMFTTNEKAMWENEIEQIIFKAPLSATDCIKLLYGYLVLGENHINWFVMHKLLLQLHEELKDEEKILLLEKENKKVLQMITIVRTYLRYKKRRLYDNLPKGVKRVLKKLQSLYADEEYSKRKDRKFVQKVSWHLIKLRIPHVKNGNKGGIPLDILEKNKKLVWMCFSYHQYYIRTIDLTAETLLQMDLLKAMNYKIAKVHYYQFSRMKARRTRFEYIRMCRYYTLRDRRNYDDEFEGWNLPYINWYHRKNKNVHVSNYFYGYTPVSHMQY
;
A
#
# COMPACT_ATOMS: atom_id res chain seq x y z
N MET A 1 5.99 24.38 1.59
CA MET A 1 6.49 25.40 2.54
C MET A 1 7.16 24.69 3.70
N LEU A 2 8.49 24.81 3.88
CA LEU A 2 9.25 24.12 4.94
C LEU A 2 9.50 25.08 6.12
N ALA A 3 8.84 24.85 7.26
CA ALA A 3 9.07 25.64 8.47
C ALA A 3 10.25 25.07 9.29
N PRO A 4 11.31 25.86 9.58
CA PRO A 4 12.45 25.40 10.37
C PRO A 4 12.15 25.52 11.88
N TYR A 5 12.09 24.40 12.59
CA TYR A 5 11.99 24.41 14.06
C TYR A 5 13.34 24.73 14.72
N ARG A 6 13.53 25.99 15.14
CA ARG A 6 14.58 26.38 16.10
C ARG A 6 14.01 26.32 17.52
N SER A 7 14.20 25.21 18.24
CA SER A 7 13.72 25.09 19.63
C SER A 7 14.86 24.74 20.60
N ARG A 8 15.28 25.74 21.39
CA ARG A 8 16.16 25.64 22.58
C ARG A 8 15.72 24.56 23.57
N MET A 9 14.47 24.09 23.49
CA MET A 9 13.91 23.07 24.38
C MET A 9 14.49 21.68 24.10
N LEU A 10 14.81 21.36 22.83
CA LEU A 10 15.42 20.10 22.44
C LEU A 10 16.93 20.06 22.75
N GLN A 11 17.61 21.20 22.69
CA GLN A 11 18.99 21.34 23.17
C GLN A 11 19.10 21.08 24.68
N ARG A 12 18.18 21.60 25.49
CA ARG A 12 18.17 21.38 26.94
C ARG A 12 17.87 19.93 27.32
N TRP A 13 17.06 19.22 26.53
CA TRP A 13 16.78 17.80 26.77
C TRP A 13 17.97 16.89 26.39
N ALA A 14 18.66 17.19 25.28
CA ALA A 14 19.88 16.48 24.87
C ALA A 14 21.05 16.71 25.86
N LEU A 15 21.22 17.95 26.35
CA LEU A 15 22.21 18.28 27.39
C LEU A 15 21.97 17.52 28.71
N ARG A 16 20.72 17.23 29.05
CA ARG A 16 20.36 16.52 30.29
C ARG A 16 20.42 14.99 30.20
N THR A 17 20.41 14.42 29.01
CA THR A 17 20.32 12.96 28.81
C THR A 17 21.55 12.33 28.17
N GLY A 18 22.54 13.13 27.76
CA GLY A 18 23.77 12.66 27.09
C GLY A 18 23.54 12.04 25.71
N LYS A 19 22.30 11.89 25.25
CA LYS A 19 21.94 11.21 23.99
C LYS A 19 21.82 12.22 22.86
N ARG A 20 22.72 12.13 21.86
CA ARG A 20 22.61 12.88 20.59
C ARG A 20 21.50 12.27 19.74
N VAL A 21 20.31 12.87 19.76
CA VAL A 21 19.17 12.46 18.91
C VAL A 21 19.14 13.20 17.57
N PHE A 22 20.07 14.13 17.35
CA PHE A 22 20.16 14.91 16.12
C PHE A 22 21.45 14.63 15.37
N HIS A 23 21.33 14.33 14.08
CA HIS A 23 22.44 14.44 13.15
C HIS A 23 22.43 15.84 12.54
N ALA A 24 23.53 16.58 12.69
CA ALA A 24 23.75 17.79 11.94
C ALA A 24 24.44 17.40 10.63
N LYS A 25 23.81 17.68 9.49
CA LYS A 25 24.48 17.65 8.19
C LYS A 25 24.73 19.11 7.81
N CYS A 26 26.00 19.51 7.67
CA CYS A 26 26.33 20.78 7.03
C CYS A 26 26.13 20.59 5.52
N TRP A 27 25.25 21.39 4.94
CA TRP A 27 25.14 21.51 3.49
C TRP A 27 26.02 22.68 3.04
N VAL A 28 26.31 22.74 1.74
CA VAL A 28 27.31 23.63 1.12
C VAL A 28 27.11 25.11 1.49
N ASP A 29 25.87 25.53 1.81
CA ASP A 29 25.54 26.92 2.19
C ASP A 29 25.68 27.24 3.69
N GLY A 30 26.38 26.42 4.48
CA GLY A 30 26.69 26.70 5.89
C GLY A 30 25.50 26.62 6.87
N LYS A 31 24.27 26.35 6.41
CA LYS A 31 23.08 26.20 7.28
C LYS A 31 22.99 24.78 7.86
N LYS A 32 23.03 24.67 9.19
CA LYS A 32 22.82 23.42 9.94
C LYS A 32 21.32 23.08 10.03
N HIS A 33 20.92 21.98 9.40
CA HIS A 33 19.59 21.40 9.56
C HIS A 33 19.64 20.16 10.48
N LEU A 34 18.70 20.07 11.42
CA LEU A 34 18.57 18.97 12.37
C LEU A 34 17.40 18.08 11.95
N TYR A 35 17.62 16.77 11.81
CA TYR A 35 16.55 15.80 11.56
C TYR A 35 16.55 14.70 12.64
N CYS A 36 15.40 14.04 12.81
CA CYS A 36 15.15 13.00 13.82
C CYS A 36 14.85 11.66 13.13
N VAL A 37 15.59 10.61 13.47
CA VAL A 37 15.35 9.24 13.00
C VAL A 37 14.59 8.49 14.11
N VAL A 38 13.37 8.06 13.82
CA VAL A 38 12.58 7.24 14.74
C VAL A 38 12.74 5.78 14.37
N ARG A 39 13.62 5.05 15.07
CA ARG A 39 13.59 3.58 15.10
C ARG A 39 12.58 3.13 16.15
N ARG A 40 11.73 2.14 15.82
CA ARG A 40 10.96 1.40 16.82
C ARG A 40 11.09 -0.09 16.56
N HIS A 41 11.78 -0.76 17.47
CA HIS A 41 11.77 -2.21 17.64
C HIS A 41 10.37 -2.66 18.06
N PHE A 42 9.87 -3.72 17.44
CA PHE A 42 8.72 -4.46 17.93
C PHE A 42 9.22 -5.67 18.73
N GLY A 43 8.95 -5.66 20.04
CA GLY A 43 8.76 -6.86 20.86
C GLY A 43 9.99 -7.48 21.53
N ASN A 44 10.20 -7.15 22.81
CA ASN A 44 10.58 -8.12 23.83
C ASN A 44 9.40 -8.27 24.80
N SER A 45 8.98 -9.51 25.03
CA SER A 45 8.27 -9.91 26.25
C SER A 45 8.76 -11.30 26.63
N SER A 46 9.52 -11.33 27.72
CA SER A 46 9.97 -12.50 28.47
C SER A 46 8.80 -13.24 29.12
N MET A 47 8.89 -14.56 29.20
CA MET A 47 8.65 -15.32 30.44
C MET A 47 9.60 -16.53 30.44
N GLY A 48 10.41 -16.66 31.51
CA GLY A 48 11.05 -17.92 31.91
C GLY A 48 10.01 -18.91 32.42
N GLY A 49 10.31 -20.15 32.79
CA GLY A 49 11.55 -20.91 32.97
C GLY A 49 11.15 -22.30 33.49
N GLU A 50 12.12 -23.22 33.56
CA GLU A 50 12.06 -24.58 34.16
C GLU A 50 11.29 -25.67 33.38
N ALA A 51 11.74 -26.94 33.28
CA ALA A 51 12.94 -27.61 33.74
C ALA A 51 13.17 -28.90 32.92
N ASN A 52 14.43 -29.33 32.94
CA ASN A 52 15.03 -30.61 32.55
C ASN A 52 14.09 -31.82 32.42
N LYS A 53 14.31 -32.59 31.34
CA LYS A 53 14.49 -34.05 31.43
C LYS A 53 15.48 -34.51 30.35
N GLN A 54 16.67 -34.90 30.82
CA GLN A 54 17.58 -35.79 30.10
C GLN A 54 16.91 -37.16 29.97
N SER A 55 17.02 -37.77 28.80
CA SER A 55 17.11 -39.22 28.67
C SER A 55 18.12 -39.53 27.57
N THR A 56 19.31 -39.86 28.01
CA THR A 56 20.28 -40.73 27.33
C THR A 56 19.68 -42.08 26.97
N GLU A 57 20.31 -42.72 25.98
CA GLU A 57 20.13 -44.08 25.41
C GLU A 57 19.57 -44.01 23.98
N GLY A 58 20.19 -44.57 22.95
CA GLY A 58 21.41 -45.36 22.84
C GLY A 58 21.70 -45.54 21.35
N ALA A 59 22.99 -45.63 21.01
CA ALA A 59 23.46 -45.86 19.66
C ALA A 59 22.91 -47.18 19.09
N LYS A 60 22.36 -47.14 17.87
CA LYS A 60 22.49 -48.20 16.88
C LYS A 60 22.69 -47.59 15.50
N SER A 61 23.95 -47.48 15.11
CA SER A 61 24.33 -47.53 13.71
C SER A 61 24.08 -48.96 13.22
N ALA A 62 23.39 -49.11 12.09
CA ALA A 62 23.59 -50.14 11.08
C ALA A 62 22.42 -50.10 10.09
N CYS A 63 22.72 -49.71 8.85
CA CYS A 63 22.65 -50.59 7.69
C CYS A 63 22.58 -49.73 6.42
N ARG A 64 23.75 -49.56 5.78
CA ARG A 64 23.80 -49.33 4.35
C ARG A 64 23.29 -50.60 3.69
N ILE A 65 22.08 -50.55 3.15
CA ILE A 65 21.64 -51.47 2.10
C ILE A 65 21.34 -50.58 0.90
N GLY A 66 22.18 -50.73 -0.12
CA GLY A 66 21.98 -50.11 -1.42
C GLY A 66 20.77 -50.74 -2.10
N SER A 67 19.67 -50.02 -2.06
CA SER A 67 18.62 -50.08 -3.07
C SER A 67 18.41 -48.63 -3.48
N SER A 68 18.66 -48.30 -4.75
CA SER A 68 18.36 -46.96 -5.28
C SER A 68 16.85 -46.78 -5.20
N LEU A 69 16.39 -46.13 -4.12
CA LEU A 69 14.98 -45.78 -3.94
C LEU A 69 14.59 -44.90 -5.13
N SER A 70 13.36 -45.07 -5.61
CA SER A 70 12.85 -44.14 -6.60
C SER A 70 12.79 -42.73 -5.99
N PRO A 71 13.06 -41.64 -6.75
CA PRO A 71 13.00 -40.28 -6.20
C PRO A 71 11.68 -39.94 -5.50
N THR A 72 10.60 -40.64 -5.86
CA THR A 72 9.28 -40.57 -5.23
C THR A 72 9.21 -41.23 -3.85
N GLU A 73 9.91 -42.34 -3.63
CA GLU A 73 10.00 -42.99 -2.31
C GLU A 73 10.92 -42.20 -1.37
N GLU A 74 12.03 -41.67 -1.90
CA GLU A 74 12.97 -40.84 -1.14
C GLU A 74 12.30 -39.58 -0.58
N ILE A 75 11.53 -38.86 -1.42
CA ILE A 75 10.83 -37.66 -0.93
C ILE A 75 9.74 -38.01 0.07
N THR A 76 9.08 -39.16 -0.09
CA THR A 76 8.01 -39.59 0.81
C THR A 76 8.58 -39.91 2.20
N GLN A 77 9.68 -40.65 2.26
CA GLN A 77 10.39 -40.93 3.52
C GLN A 77 10.95 -39.65 4.15
N HIS A 78 11.50 -38.73 3.35
CA HIS A 78 11.97 -37.43 3.81
C HIS A 78 10.84 -36.62 4.45
N MET A 79 9.66 -36.56 3.83
CA MET A 79 8.50 -35.83 4.35
C MET A 79 7.98 -36.41 5.67
N GLU A 80 7.93 -37.74 5.79
CA GLU A 80 7.51 -38.42 7.02
C GLU A 80 8.54 -38.23 8.14
N HIS A 81 9.84 -38.40 7.85
CA HIS A 81 10.92 -38.27 8.84
C HIS A 81 11.10 -36.83 9.33
N GLU A 82 11.16 -35.86 8.40
CA GLU A 82 11.50 -34.48 8.75
C GLU A 82 10.30 -33.68 9.28
N TYR A 83 9.08 -34.00 8.84
CA TYR A 83 7.89 -33.20 9.14
C TYR A 83 6.74 -33.99 9.77
N GLY A 84 6.81 -35.32 9.83
CA GLY A 84 5.69 -36.16 10.27
C GLY A 84 4.49 -36.09 9.32
N ILE A 85 4.71 -35.71 8.05
CA ILE A 85 3.64 -35.57 7.06
C ILE A 85 3.42 -36.91 6.38
N SER A 86 2.17 -37.39 6.40
CA SER A 86 1.83 -38.68 5.81
C SER A 86 1.99 -38.69 4.28
N PRO A 87 2.41 -39.81 3.67
CA PRO A 87 2.49 -39.96 2.21
C PRO A 87 1.17 -39.63 1.50
N SER A 88 0.04 -39.93 2.16
CA SER A 88 -1.29 -39.67 1.61
C SER A 88 -1.62 -38.18 1.47
N SER A 89 -0.91 -37.31 2.22
CA SER A 89 -1.11 -35.87 2.24
C SER A 89 -0.32 -35.11 1.18
N ILE A 90 0.59 -35.78 0.47
CA ILE A 90 1.39 -35.19 -0.60
C ILE A 90 0.96 -35.73 -1.96
N ASP A 91 1.20 -34.95 -3.01
CA ASP A 91 0.99 -35.35 -4.40
C ASP A 91 2.33 -35.48 -5.13
N VAL A 92 2.84 -36.71 -5.16
CA VAL A 92 4.08 -37.08 -5.86
C VAL A 92 3.91 -37.26 -7.38
N SER A 93 2.67 -37.23 -7.88
CA SER A 93 2.37 -37.38 -9.32
C SER A 93 2.57 -36.08 -10.12
N ILE A 94 2.94 -34.98 -9.46
CA ILE A 94 3.04 -33.69 -10.10
C ILE A 94 4.17 -33.66 -11.13
N GLN A 95 3.85 -33.13 -12.31
CA GLN A 95 4.79 -32.95 -13.42
C GLN A 95 5.94 -32.00 -13.02
N ARG A 96 7.19 -32.45 -13.21
CA ARG A 96 8.44 -31.75 -12.88
C ARG A 96 9.22 -31.46 -14.16
N ASN A 97 9.28 -30.19 -14.57
CA ASN A 97 9.84 -29.79 -15.88
C ASN A 97 11.12 -28.92 -15.79
N GLY A 98 11.94 -29.05 -14.73
CA GLY A 98 13.18 -28.26 -14.61
C GLY A 98 12.93 -26.75 -14.57
N GLU A 99 11.89 -26.31 -13.85
CA GLU A 99 11.40 -24.93 -13.95
C GLU A 99 12.28 -23.92 -13.21
N ASN A 100 12.70 -22.86 -13.92
CA ASN A 100 13.33 -21.68 -13.31
C ASN A 100 12.34 -20.54 -13.03
N ASP A 101 11.08 -20.66 -13.47
CA ASP A 101 10.02 -19.67 -13.22
C ASP A 101 9.47 -19.83 -11.80
N LEU A 102 9.67 -18.80 -10.97
CA LEU A 102 9.22 -18.75 -9.58
C LEU A 102 7.72 -18.99 -9.44
N PHE A 103 6.90 -18.46 -10.36
CA PHE A 103 5.44 -18.55 -10.24
C PHE A 103 4.94 -19.96 -10.50
N LYS A 104 5.49 -20.65 -11.51
CA LYS A 104 5.16 -22.06 -11.80
C LYS A 104 5.64 -22.98 -10.67
N LEU A 105 6.87 -22.76 -10.19
CA LEU A 105 7.41 -23.52 -9.06
C LEU A 105 6.57 -23.31 -7.79
N SER A 106 6.14 -22.08 -7.51
CA SER A 106 5.28 -21.78 -6.36
C SER A 106 3.90 -22.43 -6.45
N LYS A 107 3.32 -22.49 -7.66
CA LYS A 107 2.07 -23.21 -7.91
C LYS A 107 2.25 -24.71 -7.66
N ARG A 108 3.38 -25.29 -8.10
CA ARG A 108 3.74 -26.69 -7.82
C ARG A 108 3.88 -26.94 -6.32
N TRP A 109 4.57 -26.07 -5.58
CA TRP A 109 4.64 -26.13 -4.12
C TRP A 109 3.24 -26.14 -3.49
N SER A 110 2.33 -25.27 -3.96
CA SER A 110 0.95 -25.22 -3.47
C SER A 110 0.15 -26.49 -3.78
N THR A 111 0.36 -27.13 -4.94
CA THR A 111 -0.35 -28.36 -5.32
C THR A 111 0.23 -29.61 -4.68
N PHE A 112 1.54 -29.62 -4.38
CA PHE A 112 2.23 -30.75 -3.76
C PHE A 112 1.66 -31.13 -2.40
N PHE A 113 1.28 -30.14 -1.59
CA PHE A 113 0.58 -30.39 -0.33
C PHE A 113 -0.92 -30.44 -0.59
N LYS A 114 -1.61 -31.51 -0.18
CA LYS A 114 -3.07 -31.57 -0.31
C LYS A 114 -3.75 -30.62 0.68
N CYS A 115 -3.29 -30.59 1.94
CA CYS A 115 -3.85 -29.71 2.97
C CYS A 115 -2.99 -28.45 3.24
N GLU A 116 -3.61 -27.42 3.80
CA GLU A 116 -2.94 -26.16 4.15
C GLU A 116 -1.93 -26.33 5.30
N LYS A 117 -2.27 -27.21 6.26
CA LYS A 117 -1.47 -27.44 7.47
C LYS A 117 -0.08 -27.96 7.14
N ASP A 118 0.05 -28.89 6.20
CA ASP A 118 1.33 -29.51 5.87
C ASP A 118 2.30 -28.51 5.22
N LEU A 119 1.81 -27.67 4.31
CA LEU A 119 2.58 -26.56 3.75
C LEU A 119 3.00 -25.57 4.85
N TYR A 120 2.09 -25.27 5.78
CA TYR A 120 2.32 -24.38 6.92
C TYR A 120 3.41 -24.93 7.86
N ASP A 121 3.40 -26.24 8.12
CA ASP A 121 4.36 -26.91 9.00
C ASP A 121 5.78 -26.88 8.41
N VAL A 122 5.92 -27.09 7.09
CA VAL A 122 7.21 -26.96 6.39
C VAL A 122 7.76 -25.54 6.50
N ILE A 123 6.94 -24.54 6.18
CA ILE A 123 7.34 -23.13 6.24
C ILE A 123 7.67 -22.71 7.69
N ASN A 124 6.90 -23.17 8.68
CA ASN A 124 7.17 -22.90 10.08
C ASN A 124 8.46 -23.54 10.58
N LYS A 125 8.79 -24.75 10.13
CA LYS A 125 10.07 -25.38 10.46
C LYS A 125 11.21 -24.51 9.94
N TYR A 126 11.12 -23.99 8.71
CA TYR A 126 12.10 -23.02 8.20
C TYR A 126 12.16 -21.76 9.06
N ILE A 127 11.03 -21.15 9.41
CA ILE A 127 10.98 -19.93 10.24
C ILE A 127 11.62 -20.18 11.62
N LYS A 128 11.39 -21.34 12.25
CA LYS A 128 11.93 -21.67 13.58
C LYS A 128 13.41 -22.05 13.55
N THR A 129 13.83 -22.84 12.57
CA THR A 129 15.19 -23.43 12.53
C THR A 129 16.17 -22.61 11.70
N ASN A 130 15.68 -21.69 10.85
CA ASN A 130 16.45 -20.99 9.83
C ASN A 130 17.19 -21.92 8.84
N LYS A 131 16.78 -23.20 8.75
CA LYS A 131 17.33 -24.19 7.82
C LYS A 131 16.34 -24.41 6.69
N MET A 132 16.73 -24.04 5.47
CA MET A 132 15.93 -24.23 4.27
C MET A 132 16.04 -25.68 3.81
N ASP A 133 14.92 -26.28 3.39
CA ASP A 133 14.90 -27.63 2.84
C ASP A 133 15.25 -27.63 1.36
N TYR A 134 16.54 -27.57 1.07
CA TYR A 134 17.05 -27.58 -0.31
C TYR A 134 16.75 -28.89 -1.04
N HIS A 135 16.59 -30.00 -0.32
CA HIS A 135 16.24 -31.29 -0.90
C HIS A 135 14.82 -31.25 -1.49
N LEU A 136 13.85 -30.77 -0.71
CA LEU A 136 12.47 -30.58 -1.19
C LEU A 136 12.37 -29.53 -2.31
N HIS A 137 13.13 -28.43 -2.22
CA HIS A 137 13.21 -27.44 -3.31
C HIS A 137 13.77 -28.05 -4.60
N ALA A 138 14.88 -28.79 -4.54
CA ALA A 138 15.49 -29.44 -5.70
C ALA A 138 14.55 -30.48 -6.33
N TYR A 139 13.90 -31.30 -5.50
CA TYR A 139 12.91 -32.28 -5.93
C TYR A 139 11.76 -31.63 -6.72
N LEU A 140 11.16 -30.56 -6.18
CA LEU A 140 10.05 -29.86 -6.82
C LEU A 140 10.49 -29.03 -8.03
N LYS A 141 11.74 -28.59 -8.07
CA LYS A 141 12.31 -27.95 -9.26
C LYS A 141 12.51 -28.95 -10.40
N GLY A 142 12.67 -30.24 -10.08
CA GLY A 142 12.98 -31.29 -11.05
C GLY A 142 14.47 -31.37 -11.38
N ILE A 143 15.34 -30.90 -10.47
CA ILE A 143 16.79 -31.09 -10.59
C ILE A 143 17.10 -32.46 -10.01
N LEU A 144 17.62 -33.37 -10.84
CA LEU A 144 18.24 -34.61 -10.35
C LEU A 144 19.50 -34.21 -9.60
N SER A 145 19.63 -34.65 -8.35
CA SER A 145 20.80 -34.39 -7.52
C SER A 145 22.01 -35.11 -8.09
N GLU A 146 22.71 -34.50 -9.05
CA GLU A 146 24.08 -34.88 -9.37
C GLU A 146 25.07 -34.05 -8.56
N GLU A 147 26.10 -34.76 -8.06
CA GLU A 147 27.37 -34.26 -7.51
C GLU A 147 27.42 -33.86 -6.03
N GLY A 148 27.49 -34.89 -5.20
CA GLY A 148 28.60 -34.93 -4.24
C GLY A 148 29.89 -35.31 -4.95
N LYS A 149 30.75 -34.34 -5.29
CA LYS A 149 32.22 -34.49 -5.44
C LYS A 149 32.92 -33.16 -5.75
N GLY A 150 33.95 -32.85 -4.96
CA GLY A 150 35.14 -32.13 -5.42
C GLY A 150 35.12 -30.60 -5.33
N GLY A 151 35.89 -30.04 -4.40
CA GLY A 151 36.03 -28.59 -4.24
C GLY A 151 36.98 -27.92 -5.24
N ALA A 152 36.79 -26.62 -5.38
CA ALA A 152 37.86 -25.63 -5.60
C ALA A 152 37.29 -24.22 -5.34
N ASN A 153 38.08 -23.39 -4.67
CA ASN A 153 37.78 -21.99 -4.34
C ASN A 153 37.33 -21.19 -5.57
N VAL A 154 36.04 -20.89 -5.64
CA VAL A 154 35.47 -19.86 -6.53
C VAL A 154 34.57 -18.97 -5.67
N LYS A 155 34.45 -17.68 -6.01
CA LYS A 155 33.66 -16.67 -5.27
C LYS A 155 32.15 -17.05 -5.21
N VAL A 156 31.74 -17.91 -4.27
CA VAL A 156 30.40 -18.58 -4.25
C VAL A 156 29.31 -17.84 -3.43
N ARG A 157 29.64 -16.77 -2.70
CA ARG A 157 28.65 -16.08 -1.82
C ARG A 157 27.42 -15.44 -2.51
N PRO A 158 27.48 -14.88 -3.73
CA PRO A 158 26.31 -14.19 -4.33
C PRO A 158 25.19 -15.14 -4.77
N LEU A 159 25.55 -16.26 -5.43
CA LEU A 159 24.57 -17.23 -5.97
C LEU A 159 23.70 -17.86 -4.88
N GLN A 160 24.29 -18.15 -3.71
CA GLN A 160 23.58 -18.77 -2.60
C GLN A 160 22.54 -17.83 -1.96
N MET A 161 22.82 -16.52 -1.91
CA MET A 161 21.88 -15.53 -1.37
C MET A 161 20.65 -15.38 -2.27
N GLU A 162 20.85 -15.26 -3.59
CA GLU A 162 19.74 -15.08 -4.54
C GLU A 162 18.85 -16.33 -4.62
N GLU A 163 19.46 -17.52 -4.60
CA GLU A 163 18.71 -18.77 -4.55
C GLU A 163 17.90 -18.87 -3.26
N GLN A 164 18.50 -18.52 -2.12
CA GLN A 164 17.77 -18.52 -0.85
C GLN A 164 16.62 -17.48 -0.84
N LEU A 165 16.84 -16.30 -1.42
CA LEU A 165 15.80 -15.29 -1.59
C LEU A 165 14.66 -15.81 -2.47
N LYS A 166 14.97 -16.40 -3.63
CA LYS A 166 13.98 -17.01 -4.52
C LYS A 166 13.19 -18.10 -3.81
N ASN A 167 13.84 -18.95 -3.00
CA ASN A 167 13.16 -19.98 -2.22
C ASN A 167 12.20 -19.41 -1.16
N ILE A 168 12.56 -18.30 -0.49
CA ILE A 168 11.65 -17.61 0.44
C ILE A 168 10.45 -17.01 -0.32
N LEU A 169 10.69 -16.40 -1.48
CA LEU A 169 9.63 -15.86 -2.34
C LEU A 169 8.70 -16.96 -2.86
N THR A 170 9.23 -18.16 -3.14
CA THR A 170 8.43 -19.36 -3.48
C THR A 170 7.49 -19.75 -2.34
N TYR A 171 7.94 -19.69 -1.09
CA TYR A 171 7.07 -19.92 0.07
C TYR A 171 5.96 -18.86 0.19
N MET A 172 6.28 -17.59 -0.03
CA MET A 172 5.27 -16.53 0.00
C MET A 172 4.19 -16.73 -1.07
N MET A 173 4.59 -17.08 -2.29
CA MET A 173 3.66 -17.31 -3.39
C MET A 173 2.91 -18.63 -3.28
N SER A 174 3.50 -19.68 -2.72
CA SER A 174 2.79 -20.95 -2.49
C SER A 174 1.66 -20.79 -1.47
N LEU A 175 1.88 -20.04 -0.38
CA LEU A 175 0.83 -19.64 0.56
C LEU A 175 -0.30 -18.88 -0.14
N PHE A 176 0.06 -17.95 -1.04
CA PHE A 176 -0.91 -17.19 -1.82
C PHE A 176 -1.75 -18.08 -2.74
N TYR A 177 -1.13 -18.99 -3.50
CA TYR A 177 -1.86 -19.92 -4.36
C TYR A 177 -2.74 -20.89 -3.57
N LYS A 178 -2.31 -21.29 -2.37
CA LYS A 178 -3.10 -22.10 -1.43
C LYS A 178 -4.19 -21.30 -0.71
N GLN A 179 -4.30 -19.99 -0.96
CA GLN A 179 -5.24 -19.06 -0.34
C GLN A 179 -5.06 -18.90 1.20
N ILE A 180 -3.87 -19.22 1.71
CA ILE A 180 -3.53 -19.05 3.13
C ILE A 180 -3.18 -17.60 3.40
N GLN A 181 -4.05 -16.88 4.11
CA GLN A 181 -3.85 -15.47 4.48
C GLN A 181 -3.30 -15.31 5.90
N ASP A 182 -2.02 -15.67 6.10
CA ASP A 182 -1.30 -15.43 7.37
C ASP A 182 -0.20 -14.37 7.20
N PHE A 183 -0.55 -13.12 7.54
CA PHE A 183 0.38 -12.00 7.48
C PHE A 183 1.51 -12.09 8.51
N ASN A 184 1.39 -12.87 9.59
CA ASN A 184 2.49 -13.05 10.54
C ASN A 184 3.60 -13.90 9.91
N ILE A 185 3.24 -14.98 9.23
CA ILE A 185 4.21 -15.78 8.46
C ILE A 185 4.87 -14.93 7.39
N VAL A 186 4.08 -14.20 6.60
CA VAL A 186 4.64 -13.30 5.58
C VAL A 186 5.61 -12.29 6.20
N SER A 187 5.28 -11.72 7.37
CA SER A 187 6.16 -10.81 8.10
C SER A 187 7.47 -11.48 8.53
N HIS A 188 7.43 -12.71 9.06
CA HIS A 188 8.64 -13.45 9.43
C HIS A 188 9.50 -13.81 8.21
N LEU A 189 8.88 -14.19 7.09
CA LEU A 189 9.59 -14.41 5.84
C LEU A 189 10.23 -13.11 5.32
N SER A 190 9.53 -11.97 5.40
CA SER A 190 10.11 -10.66 5.08
C SER A 190 11.33 -10.33 5.95
N GLU A 191 11.28 -10.64 7.25
CA GLU A 191 12.41 -10.46 8.17
C GLU A 191 13.62 -11.32 7.77
N ARG A 192 13.39 -12.56 7.32
CA ARG A 192 14.44 -13.41 6.74
C ARG A 192 15.05 -12.77 5.51
N ILE A 193 14.26 -12.21 4.60
CA ILE A 193 14.75 -11.48 3.43
C ILE A 193 15.60 -10.27 3.86
N ILE A 194 15.12 -9.47 4.81
CA ILE A 194 15.86 -8.31 5.34
C ILE A 194 17.22 -8.73 5.90
N ASN A 195 17.28 -9.84 6.65
CA ASN A 195 18.51 -10.38 7.23
C ASN A 195 19.48 -10.89 6.15
N LEU A 196 18.97 -11.52 5.09
CA LEU A 196 19.78 -11.89 3.93
C LEU A 196 20.39 -10.65 3.26
N LEU A 197 19.59 -9.60 3.05
CA LEU A 197 20.07 -8.33 2.49
C LEU A 197 21.08 -7.61 3.40
N ASN A 198 21.05 -7.84 4.72
CA ASN A 198 22.05 -7.31 5.67
C ASN A 198 23.39 -8.06 5.67
N GLY A 199 23.55 -9.14 4.90
CA GLY A 199 24.79 -9.92 4.90
C GLY A 199 24.92 -10.90 6.08
N GLY A 200 23.82 -11.29 6.73
CA GLY A 200 23.79 -12.47 7.59
C GLY A 200 24.48 -12.39 8.96
N ASN A 201 24.99 -11.24 9.41
CA ASN A 201 25.55 -11.09 10.77
C ASN A 201 24.79 -10.03 11.58
N SER A 202 23.94 -10.49 12.49
CA SER A 202 23.62 -9.77 13.73
C SER A 202 24.57 -10.26 14.83
N GLN A 203 25.87 -10.00 14.70
CA GLN A 203 26.67 -9.83 15.91
C GLN A 203 26.50 -8.38 16.33
N SER A 204 25.94 -8.22 17.52
CA SER A 204 25.85 -6.96 18.21
C SER A 204 27.26 -6.42 18.44
N ASP A 205 27.70 -5.48 17.63
CA ASP A 205 28.79 -4.60 18.05
C ASP A 205 28.29 -3.83 19.27
N ALA A 206 28.90 -4.12 20.41
CA ALA A 206 28.58 -3.59 21.73
C ALA A 206 28.89 -2.09 21.89
N ASN A 207 29.05 -1.35 20.79
CA ASN A 207 29.26 0.09 20.78
C ASN A 207 28.09 0.75 20.08
N GLY A 208 27.21 1.37 20.88
CA GLY A 208 25.91 1.92 20.50
C GLY A 208 25.90 3.11 19.54
N ASP A 209 26.79 3.15 18.55
CA ASP A 209 26.76 4.08 17.43
C ASP A 209 26.20 3.36 16.19
N GLY A 210 24.87 3.20 16.18
CA GLY A 210 24.11 2.60 15.08
C GLY A 210 24.10 3.44 13.80
N ARG A 211 25.26 3.70 13.20
CA ARG A 211 25.36 4.06 11.79
C ARG A 211 25.42 2.76 10.98
N PRO A 212 24.42 2.48 10.12
CA PRO A 212 24.67 1.57 9.02
C PRO A 212 25.78 2.20 8.17
N THR A 213 26.92 1.53 8.06
CA THR A 213 27.94 1.85 7.08
C THR A 213 27.29 1.70 5.70
N ASN A 214 27.18 2.80 4.96
CA ASN A 214 26.44 2.93 3.70
C ASN A 214 27.09 2.20 2.50
N GLU A 215 27.93 1.19 2.73
CA GLU A 215 28.77 0.59 1.70
C GLU A 215 28.72 -0.94 1.66
N THR A 216 27.58 -1.54 1.96
CA THR A 216 27.33 -2.91 1.48
C THR A 216 26.85 -2.82 0.03
N ASN A 217 27.77 -3.01 -0.91
CA ASN A 217 27.45 -3.38 -2.30
C ASN A 217 26.72 -4.73 -2.27
N ILE A 218 25.42 -4.71 -2.00
CA ILE A 218 24.55 -5.87 -2.18
C ILE A 218 24.43 -6.04 -3.69
N GLY A 219 25.21 -6.97 -4.24
CA GLY A 219 25.13 -7.38 -5.64
C GLY A 219 23.91 -8.26 -5.88
N LEU A 220 22.70 -7.70 -5.67
CA LEU A 220 21.47 -8.35 -6.09
C LEU A 220 21.22 -8.04 -7.56
N ASP A 221 20.92 -9.05 -8.36
CA ASP A 221 20.51 -8.86 -9.73
C ASP A 221 19.18 -8.09 -9.81
N LYS A 222 19.08 -7.24 -10.83
CA LYS A 222 17.90 -6.43 -11.14
C LYS A 222 16.67 -7.33 -11.29
N ALA A 223 16.79 -8.48 -11.96
CA ALA A 223 15.67 -9.39 -12.16
C ALA A 223 15.13 -9.92 -10.83
N THR A 224 16.01 -10.28 -9.89
CA THR A 224 15.63 -10.75 -8.55
C THR A 224 14.87 -9.67 -7.75
N ILE A 225 15.27 -8.40 -7.88
CA ILE A 225 14.54 -7.29 -7.24
C ILE A 225 13.14 -7.16 -7.85
N LEU A 226 13.05 -7.15 -9.19
CA LEU A 226 11.76 -7.03 -9.89
C LEU A 226 10.83 -8.20 -9.56
N THR A 227 11.33 -9.44 -9.49
CA THR A 227 10.55 -10.60 -9.03
C THR A 227 10.06 -10.41 -7.59
N THR A 228 10.90 -9.86 -6.70
CA THR A 228 10.48 -9.54 -5.33
C THR A 228 9.32 -8.54 -5.33
N LEU A 229 9.41 -7.46 -6.12
CA LEU A 229 8.32 -6.49 -6.26
C LEU A 229 7.02 -7.15 -6.77
N GLN A 230 7.11 -8.04 -7.77
CA GLN A 230 5.96 -8.76 -8.32
C GLN A 230 5.28 -9.62 -7.25
N VAL A 231 6.05 -10.42 -6.50
CA VAL A 231 5.53 -11.29 -5.43
C VAL A 231 4.78 -10.46 -4.38
N TYR A 232 5.38 -9.37 -3.92
CA TYR A 232 4.74 -8.50 -2.91
C TYR A 232 3.47 -7.81 -3.44
N ASN A 233 3.41 -7.51 -4.73
CA ASN A 233 2.20 -6.97 -5.36
C ASN A 233 1.07 -8.00 -5.48
N TYR A 234 1.39 -9.29 -5.64
CA TYR A 234 0.39 -10.38 -5.61
C TYR A 234 -0.15 -10.61 -4.21
N VAL A 235 0.73 -10.80 -3.23
CA VAL A 235 0.33 -11.06 -1.84
C VAL A 235 -0.24 -9.82 -1.13
N ASN A 236 -0.06 -8.63 -1.73
CA ASN A 236 -0.53 -7.34 -1.23
C ASN A 236 -0.08 -7.07 0.23
N ALA A 237 1.17 -7.42 0.54
CA ALA A 237 1.79 -7.20 1.84
C ALA A 237 2.65 -5.93 1.83
N MET A 238 2.60 -5.14 2.90
CA MET A 238 3.42 -3.94 3.06
C MET A 238 4.61 -4.20 3.96
N ASN A 239 5.81 -3.77 3.57
CA ASN A 239 7.00 -3.83 4.42
C ASN A 239 7.94 -2.63 4.18
N ASP A 240 7.82 -1.61 5.04
CA ASP A 240 8.54 -0.35 4.91
C ASP A 240 10.07 -0.52 4.92
N GLU A 241 10.61 -1.43 5.73
CA GLU A 241 12.06 -1.62 5.84
C GLU A 241 12.63 -2.35 4.62
N LEU A 242 11.99 -3.44 4.20
CA LEU A 242 12.41 -4.19 3.03
C LEU A 242 12.38 -3.30 1.78
N PHE A 243 11.27 -2.60 1.55
CA PHE A 243 11.12 -1.80 0.34
C PHE A 243 12.01 -0.56 0.33
N ASP A 244 12.32 0.04 1.48
CA ASP A 244 13.34 1.09 1.53
C ASP A 244 14.69 0.60 0.98
N ARG A 245 15.09 -0.62 1.35
CA ARG A 245 16.34 -1.24 0.87
C ARG A 245 16.26 -1.60 -0.61
N LEU A 246 15.19 -2.28 -1.04
CA LEU A 246 15.01 -2.67 -2.44
C LEU A 246 15.00 -1.44 -3.35
N PHE A 247 14.29 -0.38 -2.96
CA PHE A 247 14.27 0.88 -3.70
C PHE A 247 15.61 1.62 -3.66
N CYS A 248 16.37 1.53 -2.57
CA CYS A 248 17.75 2.03 -2.55
C CYS A 248 18.64 1.29 -3.56
N VAL A 249 18.54 -0.03 -3.67
CA VAL A 249 19.30 -0.80 -4.66
C VAL A 249 18.86 -0.47 -6.09
N LEU A 250 17.55 -0.40 -6.35
CA LEU A 250 17.03 0.03 -7.67
C LEU A 250 17.47 1.44 -8.06
N ASN A 251 17.51 2.36 -7.10
CA ASN A 251 18.05 3.70 -7.35
C ASN A 251 19.51 3.62 -7.81
N LYS A 252 20.35 2.73 -7.25
CA LYS A 252 21.71 2.53 -7.75
C LYS A 252 21.71 1.98 -9.18
N CYS A 253 20.87 0.98 -9.47
CA CYS A 253 20.76 0.36 -10.79
C CYS A 253 20.37 1.36 -11.89
N TYR A 254 19.44 2.27 -11.63
CA TYR A 254 18.93 3.20 -12.64
C TYR A 254 19.56 4.59 -12.61
N VAL A 255 20.05 5.07 -11.47
CA VAL A 255 20.53 6.46 -11.32
C VAL A 255 22.06 6.56 -11.28
N GLN A 256 22.76 5.57 -10.73
CA GLN A 256 24.22 5.62 -10.55
C GLN A 256 24.98 4.86 -11.64
N ALA A 257 24.37 3.86 -12.27
CA ALA A 257 25.00 3.07 -13.34
C ALA A 257 24.81 3.64 -14.76
N ALA A 258 23.95 4.65 -14.95
CA ALA A 258 23.75 5.29 -16.25
C ALA A 258 24.70 6.49 -16.41
N PRO A 259 25.69 6.44 -17.34
CA PRO A 259 26.54 7.60 -17.60
C PRO A 259 25.72 8.79 -18.12
N PRO A 260 26.12 10.04 -17.81
CA PRO A 260 25.46 11.24 -18.30
C PRO A 260 25.37 11.20 -19.83
N GLY A 261 24.14 11.27 -20.38
CA GLY A 261 23.90 11.25 -21.83
C GLY A 261 23.60 9.88 -22.46
N SER A 262 23.66 8.78 -21.69
CA SER A 262 23.17 7.48 -22.18
C SER A 262 21.65 7.35 -22.03
N PRO A 263 20.94 6.75 -23.02
CA PRO A 263 19.51 6.53 -22.90
C PRO A 263 19.23 5.55 -21.76
N LEU A 264 18.39 5.95 -20.83
CA LEU A 264 17.93 5.12 -19.73
C LEU A 264 17.00 4.02 -20.29
N ILE A 265 17.49 2.78 -20.38
CA ILE A 265 16.69 1.66 -20.88
C ILE A 265 15.88 1.06 -19.72
N ILE A 266 14.62 1.48 -19.60
CA ILE A 266 13.62 0.88 -18.71
C ILE A 266 12.46 0.42 -19.59
N SER A 267 12.03 -0.83 -19.47
CA SER A 267 10.87 -1.33 -20.22
C SER A 267 9.56 -0.83 -19.62
N ASP A 268 8.51 -0.77 -20.44
CA ASP A 268 7.15 -0.39 -20.01
C ASP A 268 6.68 -1.22 -18.80
N ASP A 269 6.92 -2.54 -18.82
CA ASP A 269 6.54 -3.45 -17.74
C ASP A 269 7.30 -3.16 -16.43
N GLU A 270 8.58 -2.81 -16.53
CA GLU A 270 9.37 -2.40 -15.36
C GLU A 270 8.83 -1.10 -14.76
N ILE A 271 8.50 -0.10 -15.58
CA ILE A 271 7.91 1.17 -15.12
C ILE A 271 6.60 0.90 -14.39
N VAL A 272 5.69 0.16 -15.02
CA VAL A 272 4.37 -0.13 -14.44
C VAL A 272 4.50 -0.92 -13.13
N LEU A 273 5.40 -1.91 -13.09
CA LEU A 273 5.67 -2.68 -11.89
C LEU A 273 6.21 -1.80 -10.76
N MET A 274 7.19 -0.93 -11.05
CA MET A 274 7.76 -0.03 -10.05
C MET A 274 6.72 0.96 -9.51
N LEU A 275 5.93 1.60 -10.39
CA LEU A 275 4.87 2.52 -10.00
C LEU A 275 3.79 1.84 -9.16
N LYS A 276 3.34 0.65 -9.56
CA LYS A 276 2.39 -0.15 -8.79
C LYS A 276 2.94 -0.51 -7.41
N SER A 277 4.21 -0.91 -7.34
CA SER A 277 4.89 -1.26 -6.09
C SER A 277 5.00 -0.06 -5.16
N LEU A 278 5.43 1.10 -5.67
CA LEU A 278 5.47 2.35 -4.91
C LEU A 278 4.08 2.71 -4.36
N TYR A 279 3.03 2.57 -5.16
CA TYR A 279 1.66 2.84 -4.75
C TYR A 279 1.13 1.86 -3.69
N ILE A 280 1.35 0.55 -3.85
CA ILE A 280 0.91 -0.47 -2.88
C ILE A 280 1.64 -0.26 -1.55
N GLN A 281 2.95 -0.03 -1.62
CA GLN A 281 3.78 0.22 -0.45
C GLN A 281 3.62 1.64 0.10
N LYS A 282 2.92 2.57 -0.57
CA LYS A 282 2.76 3.97 -0.12
C LYS A 282 4.08 4.75 -0.03
N PHE A 283 5.07 4.42 -0.87
CA PHE A 283 6.31 5.18 -0.99
C PHE A 283 6.22 6.24 -2.07
N LYS A 284 6.65 7.47 -1.75
CA LYS A 284 6.81 8.56 -2.73
C LYS A 284 8.19 8.61 -3.41
N ASN A 285 9.13 7.72 -3.05
CA ASN A 285 10.55 7.72 -3.47
C ASN A 285 10.87 8.65 -4.65
N HIS A 286 11.18 9.92 -4.32
CA HIS A 286 11.22 11.00 -5.32
C HIS A 286 12.26 10.73 -6.40
N ILE A 287 13.40 10.16 -6.03
CA ILE A 287 14.49 9.84 -6.95
C ILE A 287 14.03 8.87 -8.05
N LEU A 288 13.36 7.78 -7.66
CA LEU A 288 12.88 6.78 -8.62
C LEU A 288 11.75 7.34 -9.48
N LEU A 289 10.83 8.10 -8.86
CA LEU A 289 9.72 8.72 -9.59
C LEU A 289 10.20 9.76 -10.60
N ASP A 290 11.19 10.59 -10.26
CA ASP A 290 11.74 11.59 -11.17
C ASP A 290 12.45 10.93 -12.36
N THR A 291 13.10 9.79 -12.12
CA THR A 291 13.70 8.96 -13.17
C THR A 291 12.63 8.37 -14.11
N ILE A 292 11.52 7.87 -13.55
CA ILE A 292 10.39 7.36 -14.35
C ILE A 292 9.73 8.50 -15.15
N VAL A 293 9.44 9.65 -14.53
CA VAL A 293 8.85 10.82 -15.20
C VAL A 293 9.74 11.29 -16.35
N ARG A 294 11.06 11.37 -16.13
CA ARG A 294 12.03 11.68 -17.19
C ARG A 294 11.95 10.67 -18.34
N SER A 295 11.94 9.37 -18.02
CA SER A 295 11.83 8.31 -19.02
C SER A 295 10.54 8.42 -19.84
N LEU A 296 9.40 8.70 -19.22
CA LEU A 296 8.12 8.88 -19.91
C LEU A 296 8.10 10.11 -20.83
N ARG A 297 8.72 11.21 -20.39
CA ARG A 297 8.82 12.45 -21.16
C ARG A 297 9.70 12.27 -22.39
N ASP A 298 10.86 11.65 -22.20
CA ASP A 298 11.89 11.51 -23.22
C ASP A 298 11.58 10.36 -24.20
N ALA A 299 10.62 9.48 -23.87
CA ALA A 299 10.17 8.41 -24.76
C ALA A 299 9.53 8.97 -26.05
N PRO A 300 9.93 8.49 -27.24
CA PRO A 300 9.39 8.96 -28.52
C PRO A 300 7.89 8.61 -28.64
N HIS A 301 7.54 7.39 -28.27
CA HIS A 301 6.18 6.87 -28.27
C HIS A 301 5.90 6.16 -26.94
N LEU A 302 4.70 6.35 -26.39
CA LEU A 302 4.24 5.65 -25.20
C LEU A 302 3.18 4.63 -25.62
N SER A 303 3.30 3.39 -25.16
CA SER A 303 2.24 2.40 -25.34
C SER A 303 0.97 2.82 -24.58
N PRO A 304 -0.23 2.44 -25.06
CA PRO A 304 -1.48 2.69 -24.33
C PRO A 304 -1.46 2.08 -22.93
N TYR A 305 -0.91 0.88 -22.79
CA TYR A 305 -0.74 0.19 -21.51
C TYR A 305 0.09 1.01 -20.52
N LEU A 306 1.29 1.44 -20.93
CA LEU A 306 2.16 2.27 -20.10
C LEU A 306 1.49 3.61 -19.75
N SER A 307 0.79 4.22 -20.71
CA SER A 307 0.12 5.51 -20.56
C SER A 307 -0.98 5.45 -19.50
N VAL A 308 -1.90 4.48 -19.59
CA VAL A 308 -3.00 4.31 -18.63
C VAL A 308 -2.47 4.04 -17.21
N HIS A 309 -1.50 3.13 -17.10
CA HIS A 309 -0.97 2.73 -15.80
C HIS A 309 -0.11 3.83 -15.15
N SER A 310 0.71 4.52 -15.94
CA SER A 310 1.50 5.65 -15.47
C SER A 310 0.59 6.81 -15.05
N PHE A 311 -0.45 7.09 -15.83
CA PHE A 311 -1.47 8.09 -15.48
C PHE A 311 -2.04 7.84 -14.08
N LEU A 312 -2.55 6.62 -13.87
CA LEU A 312 -3.18 6.25 -12.61
C LEU A 312 -2.20 6.32 -11.43
N TYR A 313 -1.05 5.65 -11.52
CA TYR A 313 -0.17 5.50 -10.37
C TYR A 313 0.60 6.77 -10.03
N LEU A 314 1.04 7.55 -11.02
CA LEU A 314 1.67 8.86 -10.75
C LEU A 314 0.68 9.82 -10.10
N THR A 315 -0.58 9.80 -10.53
CA THR A 315 -1.65 10.60 -9.90
C THR A 315 -1.92 10.13 -8.47
N LEU A 316 -2.02 8.82 -8.24
CA LEU A 316 -2.19 8.24 -6.91
C LEU A 316 -1.01 8.48 -5.96
N LEU A 317 0.18 8.70 -6.49
CA LEU A 317 1.39 9.08 -5.74
C LEU A 317 1.55 10.59 -5.60
N SER A 318 0.64 11.39 -6.19
CA SER A 318 0.70 12.86 -6.24
C SER A 318 1.98 13.39 -6.90
N ARG A 319 2.36 12.78 -8.03
CA ARG A 319 3.60 13.07 -8.79
C ARG A 319 3.39 13.21 -10.30
N MET A 320 2.14 13.39 -10.74
CA MET A 320 1.86 13.77 -12.11
C MET A 320 2.14 15.26 -12.30
N ASP A 321 3.07 15.61 -13.18
CA ASP A 321 3.29 16.98 -13.64
C ASP A 321 2.55 17.26 -14.96
N ASN A 322 2.44 18.53 -15.33
CA ASN A 322 1.69 18.95 -16.52
C ASN A 322 2.30 18.39 -17.81
N ASP A 323 3.63 18.32 -17.91
CA ASP A 323 4.31 17.81 -19.10
C ASP A 323 4.04 16.32 -19.31
N SER A 324 4.17 15.52 -18.24
CA SER A 324 3.86 14.09 -18.27
C SER A 324 2.36 13.87 -18.53
N LEU A 325 1.49 14.68 -17.94
CA LEU A 325 0.05 14.64 -18.20
C LEU A 325 -0.26 14.87 -19.68
N CYS A 326 0.30 15.93 -20.27
CA CYS A 326 0.13 16.23 -21.69
C CYS A 326 0.66 15.10 -22.57
N LYS A 327 1.85 14.57 -22.25
CA LYS A 327 2.45 13.46 -22.99
C LYS A 327 1.59 12.21 -22.94
N VAL A 328 1.17 11.78 -21.75
CA VAL A 328 0.32 10.61 -21.53
C VAL A 328 -1.08 10.78 -22.14
N ASN A 329 -1.65 11.98 -22.10
CA ASN A 329 -2.94 12.21 -22.76
C ASN A 329 -2.80 12.19 -24.28
N SER A 330 -1.75 12.79 -24.83
CA SER A 330 -1.49 12.77 -26.27
C SER A 330 -1.18 11.37 -26.81
N SER A 331 -0.75 10.41 -25.99
CA SER A 331 -0.59 9.00 -26.40
C SER A 331 -1.91 8.22 -26.35
N ILE A 332 -2.89 8.66 -25.57
CA ILE A 332 -4.21 8.02 -25.46
C ILE A 332 -5.21 8.59 -26.48
N PHE A 333 -5.18 9.90 -26.73
CA PHE A 333 -6.19 10.62 -27.51
C PHE A 333 -5.58 11.34 -28.74
N TYR A 334 -6.28 11.37 -29.87
CA TYR A 334 -6.00 12.30 -30.96
C TYR A 334 -6.58 13.69 -30.61
N GLY A 335 -5.85 14.77 -30.93
CA GLY A 335 -6.39 16.13 -30.96
C GLY A 335 -6.62 16.86 -29.62
N SER A 336 -6.27 16.29 -28.46
CA SER A 336 -6.49 16.99 -27.19
C SER A 336 -5.38 18.01 -26.89
N GLN A 337 -5.53 19.26 -27.35
CA GLN A 337 -4.77 20.38 -26.77
C GLN A 337 -5.35 20.70 -25.39
N MET A 338 -4.79 20.09 -24.34
CA MET A 338 -5.21 20.32 -22.95
C MET A 338 -4.92 21.75 -22.43
N GLY A 339 -4.24 22.60 -23.22
CA GLY A 339 -3.77 23.92 -22.79
C GLY A 339 -4.79 25.07 -22.84
N GLN A 340 -5.98 24.90 -23.42
CA GLN A 340 -6.90 26.05 -23.63
C GLN A 340 -8.38 25.84 -23.21
N LEU A 341 -8.78 24.65 -22.78
CA LEU A 341 -10.19 24.35 -22.45
C LEU A 341 -10.54 24.38 -20.95
N GLY A 342 -9.59 24.76 -20.10
CA GLY A 342 -9.73 24.70 -18.63
C GLY A 342 -10.67 25.72 -17.97
N GLN A 343 -11.51 26.44 -18.72
CA GLN A 343 -12.34 27.51 -18.14
C GLN A 343 -13.77 27.63 -18.66
N ARG A 344 -14.27 26.72 -19.50
CA ARG A 344 -15.74 26.66 -19.73
C ARG A 344 -16.37 25.87 -18.60
N ASP A 345 -16.70 26.59 -17.52
CA ASP A 345 -17.68 26.13 -16.56
C ASP A 345 -18.93 25.66 -17.31
N PHE A 346 -19.47 24.51 -16.89
CA PHE A 346 -20.81 24.05 -17.25
C PHE A 346 -21.86 25.03 -16.68
N SER A 347 -21.88 26.27 -17.19
CA SER A 347 -22.91 27.28 -16.92
C SER A 347 -24.06 26.99 -17.88
N ALA A 348 -24.85 25.98 -17.52
CA ALA A 348 -26.03 25.56 -18.27
C ALA A 348 -27.24 26.47 -17.98
N ASP A 349 -27.07 27.78 -18.09
CA ASP A 349 -28.21 28.67 -18.23
C ASP A 349 -28.50 28.77 -19.75
N MET A 350 -29.56 28.05 -20.16
CA MET A 350 -30.13 27.93 -21.51
C MET A 350 -29.58 26.82 -22.44
N PHE A 351 -29.96 25.56 -22.17
CA PHE A 351 -29.88 24.48 -23.18
C PHE A 351 -30.78 24.78 -24.39
N THR A 352 -30.21 25.38 -25.42
CA THR A 352 -30.82 25.43 -26.75
C THR A 352 -30.44 24.18 -27.56
N THR A 353 -31.26 23.80 -28.54
CA THR A 353 -31.02 22.65 -29.43
C THR A 353 -29.67 22.72 -30.17
N ASN A 354 -29.16 23.93 -30.41
CA ASN A 354 -27.87 24.17 -31.06
C ASN A 354 -26.66 23.81 -30.19
N GLU A 355 -26.73 24.01 -28.87
CA GLU A 355 -25.60 23.68 -27.99
C GLU A 355 -25.41 22.17 -27.87
N LYS A 356 -26.49 21.38 -27.85
CA LYS A 356 -26.38 19.92 -27.76
C LYS A 356 -25.65 19.31 -28.96
N ALA A 357 -25.92 19.81 -30.18
CA ALA A 357 -25.22 19.38 -31.40
C ALA A 357 -23.73 19.78 -31.36
N MET A 358 -23.41 20.96 -30.84
CA MET A 358 -22.02 21.40 -30.66
C MET A 358 -21.25 20.49 -29.69
N TRP A 359 -21.90 20.05 -28.62
CA TRP A 359 -21.31 19.14 -27.62
C TRP A 359 -21.08 17.73 -28.15
N GLU A 360 -22.05 17.20 -28.89
CA GLU A 360 -21.91 15.90 -29.56
C GLU A 360 -20.73 15.94 -30.54
N ASN A 361 -20.59 17.03 -31.31
CA ASN A 361 -19.44 17.26 -32.17
C ASN A 361 -18.10 17.31 -31.40
N GLU A 362 -18.01 18.02 -30.27
CA GLU A 362 -16.78 18.09 -29.46
C GLU A 362 -16.41 16.72 -28.84
N ILE A 363 -17.39 15.91 -28.45
CA ILE A 363 -17.16 14.54 -27.94
C ILE A 363 -16.73 13.60 -29.07
N GLU A 364 -17.30 13.75 -30.27
CA GLU A 364 -16.95 12.96 -31.44
C GLU A 364 -15.52 13.23 -31.92
N GLN A 365 -15.04 14.48 -31.80
CA GLN A 365 -13.66 14.86 -32.10
C GLN A 365 -12.63 14.16 -31.19
N ILE A 366 -13.03 13.68 -30.01
CA ILE A 366 -12.15 12.89 -29.14
C ILE A 366 -12.10 11.45 -29.66
N ILE A 367 -10.99 11.11 -30.30
CA ILE A 367 -10.73 9.78 -30.86
C ILE A 367 -9.63 9.10 -30.05
N PHE A 368 -9.86 7.85 -29.65
CA PHE A 368 -8.85 7.03 -28.98
C PHE A 368 -7.79 6.55 -29.98
N LYS A 369 -6.50 6.65 -29.62
CA LYS A 369 -5.40 6.14 -30.45
C LYS A 369 -5.30 4.62 -30.45
N ALA A 370 -5.89 3.97 -29.45
CA ALA A 370 -5.91 2.53 -29.28
C ALA A 370 -7.23 2.09 -28.62
N PRO A 371 -7.67 0.85 -28.86
CA PRO A 371 -8.83 0.31 -28.15
C PRO A 371 -8.54 0.26 -26.64
N LEU A 372 -9.46 0.79 -25.84
CA LEU A 372 -9.37 0.79 -24.38
C LEU A 372 -10.31 -0.27 -23.80
N SER A 373 -9.78 -1.12 -22.93
CA SER A 373 -10.61 -2.05 -22.16
C SER A 373 -11.51 -1.32 -21.16
N ALA A 374 -12.55 -2.00 -20.67
CA ALA A 374 -13.38 -1.48 -19.57
C ALA A 374 -12.53 -1.11 -18.33
N THR A 375 -11.55 -1.95 -18.00
CA THR A 375 -10.62 -1.73 -16.89
C THR A 375 -9.79 -0.46 -17.08
N ASP A 376 -9.31 -0.20 -18.29
CA ASP A 376 -8.51 0.99 -18.60
C ASP A 376 -9.36 2.26 -18.55
N CYS A 377 -10.59 2.21 -19.07
CA CYS A 377 -11.55 3.30 -18.93
C CYS A 377 -11.79 3.65 -17.46
N ILE A 378 -12.00 2.64 -16.59
CA ILE A 378 -12.21 2.86 -15.15
C ILE A 378 -10.97 3.47 -14.49
N LYS A 379 -9.76 2.98 -14.80
CA LYS A 379 -8.51 3.52 -14.27
C LYS A 379 -8.32 4.99 -14.67
N LEU A 380 -8.57 5.34 -15.93
CA LEU A 380 -8.48 6.71 -16.43
C LEU A 380 -9.52 7.61 -15.75
N LEU A 381 -10.80 7.22 -15.76
CA LEU A 381 -11.87 7.96 -15.09
C LEU A 381 -11.52 8.22 -13.63
N TYR A 382 -11.07 7.19 -12.90
CA TYR A 382 -10.68 7.32 -11.51
C TYR A 382 -9.45 8.22 -11.32
N GLY A 383 -8.42 8.07 -12.16
CA GLY A 383 -7.22 8.90 -12.13
C GLY A 383 -7.54 10.39 -12.31
N TYR A 384 -8.40 10.75 -13.27
CA TYR A 384 -8.82 12.14 -13.47
C TYR A 384 -9.50 12.73 -12.23
N LEU A 385 -10.33 11.95 -11.54
CA LEU A 385 -10.97 12.41 -10.30
C LEU A 385 -9.97 12.61 -9.16
N VAL A 386 -8.93 11.76 -9.07
CA VAL A 386 -7.86 11.89 -8.07
C VAL A 386 -6.98 13.11 -8.37
N LEU A 387 -6.72 13.41 -9.65
CA LEU A 387 -5.91 14.55 -10.08
C LEU A 387 -6.51 15.89 -9.64
N GLY A 388 -7.84 15.97 -9.62
CA GLY A 388 -8.61 17.12 -9.13
C GLY A 388 -9.29 17.92 -10.23
N GLU A 389 -10.33 18.68 -9.86
CA GLU A 389 -11.27 19.31 -10.82
C GLU A 389 -10.61 20.23 -11.85
N ASN A 390 -9.54 20.91 -11.47
CA ASN A 390 -8.84 21.87 -12.33
C ASN A 390 -8.16 21.22 -13.54
N HIS A 391 -8.00 19.89 -13.54
CA HIS A 391 -7.30 19.13 -14.57
C HIS A 391 -8.23 18.17 -15.32
N ILE A 392 -9.53 18.20 -15.03
CA ILE A 392 -10.51 17.32 -15.67
C ILE A 392 -11.03 17.96 -16.96
N ASN A 393 -10.76 17.31 -18.10
CA ASN A 393 -11.51 17.56 -19.31
C ASN A 393 -12.81 16.72 -19.27
N TRP A 394 -13.95 17.39 -19.11
CA TRP A 394 -15.24 16.70 -18.98
C TRP A 394 -15.73 16.03 -20.27
N PHE A 395 -15.30 16.49 -21.45
CA PHE A 395 -15.58 15.81 -22.71
C PHE A 395 -14.85 14.47 -22.78
N VAL A 396 -13.59 14.43 -22.31
CA VAL A 396 -12.82 13.18 -22.16
C VAL A 396 -13.52 12.24 -21.17
N MET A 397 -13.96 12.75 -20.01
CA MET A 397 -14.72 11.95 -19.04
C MET A 397 -16.00 11.36 -19.65
N HIS A 398 -16.74 12.15 -20.44
CA HIS A 398 -17.95 11.69 -21.10
C HIS A 398 -17.64 10.60 -22.15
N LYS A 399 -16.62 10.82 -22.99
CA LYS A 399 -16.19 9.83 -23.99
C LYS A 399 -15.77 8.50 -23.35
N LEU A 400 -15.01 8.55 -22.25
CA LEU A 400 -14.61 7.37 -21.49
C LEU A 400 -15.82 6.62 -20.90
N LEU A 401 -16.85 7.33 -20.43
CA LEU A 401 -18.08 6.71 -19.94
C LEU A 401 -18.89 6.04 -21.05
N LEU A 402 -18.93 6.63 -22.25
CA LEU A 402 -19.56 6.02 -23.42
C LEU A 402 -18.79 4.75 -23.82
N GLN A 403 -17.47 4.82 -23.94
CA GLN A 403 -16.63 3.66 -24.27
C GLN A 403 -16.79 2.53 -23.24
N LEU A 404 -16.83 2.86 -21.94
CA LEU A 404 -17.07 1.89 -20.88
C LEU A 404 -18.43 1.19 -21.03
N HIS A 405 -19.47 1.93 -21.44
CA HIS A 405 -20.78 1.35 -21.69
C HIS A 405 -20.74 0.39 -22.89
N GLU A 406 -20.06 0.76 -23.97
CA GLU A 406 -19.89 -0.10 -25.16
C GLU A 406 -19.14 -1.40 -24.81
N GLU A 407 -18.03 -1.30 -24.07
CA GLU A 407 -17.26 -2.48 -23.63
C GLU A 407 -18.01 -3.40 -22.67
N LEU A 408 -19.02 -2.89 -21.96
CA LEU A 408 -19.80 -3.65 -20.97
C LEU A 408 -21.24 -3.89 -21.43
N LYS A 409 -21.50 -3.89 -22.74
CA LYS A 409 -22.79 -4.35 -23.29
C LYS A 409 -23.04 -5.82 -23.04
N ASP A 410 -21.98 -6.63 -23.13
CA ASP A 410 -22.05 -8.09 -22.95
C ASP A 410 -22.01 -8.46 -21.46
N GLU A 411 -22.94 -9.32 -21.01
CA GLU A 411 -22.99 -9.73 -19.61
C GLU A 411 -21.78 -10.56 -19.18
N GLU A 412 -21.18 -11.34 -20.08
CA GLU A 412 -19.98 -12.13 -19.81
C GLU A 412 -18.79 -11.25 -19.41
N LYS A 413 -18.59 -10.11 -20.08
CA LYS A 413 -17.52 -9.16 -19.76
C LYS A 413 -17.70 -8.55 -18.37
N ILE A 414 -18.95 -8.36 -17.92
CA ILE A 414 -19.25 -7.88 -16.57
C ILE A 414 -18.87 -8.95 -15.52
N LEU A 415 -19.18 -10.23 -15.79
CA LEU A 415 -18.83 -11.34 -14.89
C LEU A 415 -17.31 -11.56 -14.81
N LEU A 416 -16.58 -11.37 -15.91
CA LEU A 416 -15.12 -11.41 -15.90
C LEU A 416 -14.54 -10.29 -15.04
N LEU A 417 -15.03 -9.07 -15.19
CA LEU A 417 -14.60 -7.91 -14.39
C LEU A 417 -14.83 -8.14 -12.88
N GLU A 418 -15.95 -8.78 -12.53
CA GLU A 418 -16.29 -9.14 -11.15
C GLU A 418 -15.30 -10.10 -10.52
N LYS A 419 -14.92 -11.17 -11.24
CA LYS A 419 -14.01 -12.21 -10.75
C LYS A 419 -12.58 -11.71 -10.57
N GLU A 420 -12.13 -10.81 -11.43
CA GLU A 420 -10.71 -10.48 -11.54
C GLU A 420 -10.27 -9.29 -10.67
N ASN A 421 -11.11 -8.27 -10.45
CA ASN A 421 -10.59 -7.00 -9.96
C ASN A 421 -11.52 -6.16 -9.05
N LYS A 422 -11.61 -6.58 -7.79
CA LYS A 422 -12.35 -5.87 -6.72
C LYS A 422 -11.95 -4.40 -6.57
N LYS A 423 -10.67 -4.07 -6.78
CA LYS A 423 -10.19 -2.69 -6.67
C LYS A 423 -10.75 -1.81 -7.77
N VAL A 424 -10.88 -2.34 -8.98
CA VAL A 424 -11.48 -1.64 -10.12
C VAL A 424 -12.99 -1.45 -9.92
N LEU A 425 -13.70 -2.43 -9.37
CA LEU A 425 -15.11 -2.26 -8.96
C LEU A 425 -15.29 -1.15 -7.91
N GLN A 426 -14.36 -1.05 -6.95
CA GLN A 426 -14.34 0.05 -5.99
C GLN A 426 -14.13 1.40 -6.70
N MET A 427 -13.17 1.49 -7.62
CA MET A 427 -12.86 2.71 -8.37
C MET A 427 -14.09 3.22 -9.15
N ILE A 428 -14.79 2.36 -9.91
CA ILE A 428 -15.96 2.79 -10.68
C ILE A 428 -17.15 3.15 -9.78
N THR A 429 -17.28 2.50 -8.63
CA THR A 429 -18.27 2.88 -7.61
C THR A 429 -17.99 4.27 -7.04
N ILE A 430 -16.72 4.61 -6.82
CA ILE A 430 -16.30 5.96 -6.41
C ILE A 430 -16.55 6.96 -7.54
N VAL A 431 -16.23 6.63 -8.80
CA VAL A 431 -16.52 7.48 -9.98
C VAL A 431 -18.01 7.82 -10.05
N ARG A 432 -18.89 6.81 -9.96
CA ARG A 432 -20.34 7.03 -9.93
C ARG A 432 -20.76 7.94 -8.78
N THR A 433 -20.19 7.74 -7.60
CA THR A 433 -20.49 8.56 -6.41
C THR A 433 -20.04 10.01 -6.62
N TYR A 434 -18.86 10.22 -7.20
CA TYR A 434 -18.38 11.55 -7.58
C TYR A 434 -19.34 12.25 -8.51
N LEU A 435 -19.73 11.59 -9.61
CA LEU A 435 -20.66 12.15 -10.58
C LEU A 435 -22.00 12.51 -9.92
N ARG A 436 -22.54 11.67 -9.04
CA ARG A 436 -23.83 11.93 -8.38
C ARG A 436 -23.82 13.10 -7.40
N TYR A 437 -22.74 13.28 -6.64
CA TYR A 437 -22.71 14.24 -5.53
C TYR A 437 -21.94 15.53 -5.85
N LYS A 438 -20.88 15.47 -6.66
CA LYS A 438 -20.11 16.64 -7.07
C LYS A 438 -20.51 17.21 -8.43
N LYS A 439 -20.90 16.37 -9.38
CA LYS A 439 -21.24 16.79 -10.75
C LYS A 439 -22.61 16.27 -11.18
N ARG A 440 -23.61 16.50 -10.33
CA ARG A 440 -24.98 15.98 -10.49
C ARG A 440 -25.58 16.28 -11.87
N ARG A 441 -25.38 17.51 -12.36
CA ARG A 441 -25.87 17.94 -13.68
C ARG A 441 -25.31 17.06 -14.81
N LEU A 442 -24.01 16.78 -14.80
CA LEU A 442 -23.38 15.88 -15.76
C LEU A 442 -23.96 14.47 -15.65
N TYR A 443 -24.10 13.95 -14.42
CA TYR A 443 -24.67 12.62 -14.19
C TYR A 443 -26.10 12.47 -14.70
N ASP A 444 -26.94 13.46 -14.44
CA ASP A 444 -28.36 13.44 -14.83
C ASP A 444 -28.50 13.43 -16.37
N ASN A 445 -27.61 14.15 -17.06
CA ASN A 445 -27.54 14.21 -18.53
C ASN A 445 -26.90 12.98 -19.20
N LEU A 446 -26.30 12.05 -18.45
CA LEU A 446 -25.74 10.83 -19.04
C LEU A 446 -26.83 9.96 -19.71
N PRO A 447 -26.49 9.24 -20.80
CA PRO A 447 -27.40 8.28 -21.40
C PRO A 447 -27.91 7.24 -20.40
N LYS A 448 -29.16 6.78 -20.60
CA LYS A 448 -29.79 5.78 -19.72
C LYS A 448 -29.00 4.46 -19.67
N GLY A 449 -28.31 4.09 -20.77
CA GLY A 449 -27.44 2.89 -20.83
C GLY A 449 -26.25 3.00 -19.87
N VAL A 450 -25.49 4.09 -19.96
CA VAL A 450 -24.36 4.39 -19.07
C VAL A 450 -24.79 4.38 -17.60
N LYS A 451 -25.90 5.05 -17.26
CA LYS A 451 -26.43 5.06 -15.89
C LYS A 451 -26.79 3.66 -15.37
N ARG A 452 -27.33 2.79 -16.24
CA ARG A 452 -27.63 1.39 -15.92
C ARG A 452 -26.36 0.59 -15.64
N VAL A 453 -25.33 0.69 -16.49
CA VAL A 453 -24.03 0.04 -16.29
C VAL A 453 -23.39 0.48 -14.98
N LEU A 454 -23.30 1.78 -14.73
CA LEU A 454 -22.76 2.30 -13.48
C LEU A 454 -23.53 1.79 -12.24
N LYS A 455 -24.86 1.66 -12.34
CA LYS A 455 -25.68 1.11 -11.25
C LYS A 455 -25.43 -0.39 -11.05
N LYS A 456 -25.32 -1.18 -12.13
CA LYS A 456 -25.03 -2.63 -12.10
C LYS A 456 -23.66 -2.92 -11.48
N LEU A 457 -22.62 -2.19 -11.90
CA LEU A 457 -21.28 -2.32 -11.30
C LEU A 457 -21.27 -1.97 -9.80
N GLN A 458 -22.09 -0.99 -9.40
CA GLN A 458 -22.21 -0.61 -8.00
C GLN A 458 -22.86 -1.70 -7.13
N SER A 459 -23.90 -2.38 -7.65
CA SER A 459 -24.57 -3.46 -6.92
C SER A 459 -23.64 -4.65 -6.73
N LEU A 460 -22.89 -5.03 -7.76
CA LEU A 460 -21.89 -6.11 -7.67
C LEU A 460 -20.88 -5.85 -6.55
N TYR A 461 -20.37 -4.62 -6.45
CA TYR A 461 -19.46 -4.26 -5.36
C TYR A 461 -20.12 -4.31 -3.97
N ALA A 462 -21.39 -3.87 -3.88
CA ALA A 462 -22.10 -3.81 -2.61
C ALA A 462 -22.36 -5.21 -2.01
N ASP A 463 -22.80 -6.15 -2.84
CA ASP A 463 -23.16 -7.51 -2.41
C ASP A 463 -21.96 -8.25 -1.79
N GLU A 464 -20.75 -8.02 -2.30
CA GLU A 464 -19.54 -8.62 -1.73
C GLU A 464 -19.06 -7.96 -0.43
N GLU A 465 -19.09 -6.62 -0.32
CA GLU A 465 -18.42 -5.91 0.77
C GLU A 465 -19.13 -6.06 2.12
N TYR A 466 -20.46 -6.25 2.13
CA TYR A 466 -21.21 -6.52 3.35
C TYR A 466 -20.77 -7.81 4.07
N SER A 467 -20.05 -8.71 3.39
CA SER A 467 -19.76 -10.04 3.91
C SER A 467 -18.49 -10.16 4.78
N LYS A 468 -17.46 -9.30 4.66
CA LYS A 468 -16.09 -9.75 5.01
C LYS A 468 -15.08 -8.77 5.63
N ARG A 469 -15.47 -7.57 6.09
CA ARG A 469 -14.45 -6.65 6.67
C ARG A 469 -14.14 -6.95 8.14
N LYS A 470 -12.98 -7.56 8.40
CA LYS A 470 -12.45 -7.73 9.77
C LYS A 470 -12.16 -6.37 10.40
N ASP A 471 -12.61 -6.20 11.65
CA ASP A 471 -12.37 -5.00 12.43
C ASP A 471 -10.88 -4.77 12.71
N ARG A 472 -10.38 -3.57 12.39
CA ARG A 472 -9.03 -3.16 12.79
C ARG A 472 -8.98 -2.92 14.30
N LYS A 473 -7.92 -3.39 14.99
CA LYS A 473 -7.70 -3.15 16.43
C LYS A 473 -7.82 -1.66 16.82
N PHE A 474 -7.39 -0.76 15.94
CA PHE A 474 -7.52 0.69 16.19
C PHE A 474 -8.98 1.17 16.16
N VAL A 475 -9.76 0.71 15.18
CA VAL A 475 -11.21 1.01 15.08
C VAL A 475 -11.95 0.46 16.30
N GLN A 476 -11.63 -0.75 16.74
CA GLN A 476 -12.19 -1.34 17.98
C GLN A 476 -11.91 -0.47 19.21
N LYS A 477 -10.67 0.03 19.34
CA LYS A 477 -10.30 0.93 20.45
C LYS A 477 -11.11 2.22 20.43
N VAL A 478 -11.26 2.86 19.27
CA VAL A 478 -12.06 4.11 19.16
C VAL A 478 -13.54 3.82 19.43
N SER A 479 -14.09 2.77 18.83
CA SER A 479 -15.46 2.31 19.05
C SER A 479 -15.75 2.08 20.53
N TRP A 480 -14.85 1.43 21.27
CA TRP A 480 -15.01 1.23 22.71
C TRP A 480 -15.08 2.56 23.50
N HIS A 481 -14.30 3.58 23.12
CA HIS A 481 -14.40 4.90 23.75
C HIS A 481 -15.76 5.54 23.44
N LEU A 482 -16.27 5.40 22.22
CA LEU A 482 -17.59 5.90 21.83
C LEU A 482 -18.72 5.18 22.60
N ILE A 483 -18.62 3.85 22.80
CA ILE A 483 -19.56 3.09 23.65
C ILE A 483 -19.57 3.66 25.07
N LYS A 484 -18.40 3.87 25.67
CA LYS A 484 -18.28 4.41 27.04
C LYS A 484 -18.76 5.86 27.16
N LEU A 485 -18.72 6.63 26.07
CA LEU A 485 -19.32 7.97 25.97
C LEU A 485 -20.81 7.94 25.63
N ARG A 486 -21.44 6.75 25.52
CA ARG A 486 -22.84 6.55 25.13
C ARG A 486 -23.18 7.18 23.76
N ILE A 487 -22.24 7.11 22.81
CA ILE A 487 -22.42 7.58 21.44
C ILE A 487 -22.81 6.39 20.55
N PRO A 488 -24.04 6.33 20.02
CA PRO A 488 -24.50 5.22 19.19
C PRO A 488 -23.85 5.27 17.80
N HIS A 489 -23.25 4.18 17.36
CA HIS A 489 -22.51 4.11 16.09
C HIS A 489 -22.51 2.70 15.47
N VAL A 490 -22.08 2.62 14.21
CA VAL A 490 -21.88 1.40 13.42
C VAL A 490 -20.44 1.37 12.92
N LYS A 491 -19.73 0.25 13.07
CA LYS A 491 -18.37 0.04 12.53
C LYS A 491 -18.44 -0.48 11.10
N ASN A 492 -17.38 -0.25 10.32
CA ASN A 492 -17.19 -0.80 8.97
C ASN A 492 -18.38 -0.56 8.03
N GLY A 493 -18.95 0.64 8.06
CA GLY A 493 -19.97 1.02 7.09
C GLY A 493 -19.36 1.18 5.69
N ASN A 494 -20.19 1.17 4.66
CA ASN A 494 -19.78 1.56 3.31
C ASN A 494 -20.77 2.60 2.76
N LYS A 495 -20.24 3.65 2.14
CA LYS A 495 -21.06 4.66 1.43
C LYS A 495 -20.42 5.00 0.10
N GLY A 496 -21.10 4.67 -1.00
CA GLY A 496 -20.65 5.05 -2.34
C GLY A 496 -19.29 4.48 -2.72
N GLY A 497 -18.95 3.27 -2.26
CA GLY A 497 -17.65 2.63 -2.50
C GLY A 497 -16.55 3.07 -1.54
N ILE A 498 -16.88 3.99 -0.61
CA ILE A 498 -15.97 4.49 0.41
C ILE A 498 -16.18 3.67 1.69
N PRO A 499 -15.18 2.88 2.10
CA PRO A 499 -15.29 2.10 3.31
C PRO A 499 -15.06 3.00 4.54
N LEU A 500 -16.08 3.11 5.38
CA LEU A 500 -16.12 3.95 6.57
C LEU A 500 -15.71 3.17 7.80
N ASP A 501 -14.87 3.77 8.66
CA ASP A 501 -14.45 3.10 9.88
C ASP A 501 -15.56 3.06 10.93
N ILE A 502 -16.12 4.21 11.28
CA ILE A 502 -17.24 4.30 12.23
C ILE A 502 -18.19 5.41 11.79
N LEU A 503 -19.48 5.09 11.71
CA LEU A 503 -20.56 6.02 11.39
C LEU A 503 -21.44 6.23 12.63
N GLU A 504 -21.66 7.48 13.05
CA GLU A 504 -22.61 7.81 14.13
C GLU A 504 -24.05 7.64 13.63
N LYS A 505 -24.95 7.02 14.42
CA LYS A 505 -26.33 6.73 13.96
C LYS A 505 -27.20 7.99 13.83
N ASN A 506 -27.04 8.92 14.76
CA ASN A 506 -27.97 10.06 14.92
C ASN A 506 -27.46 11.35 14.25
N LYS A 507 -26.26 11.32 13.67
CA LYS A 507 -25.62 12.47 13.05
C LYS A 507 -24.95 12.00 11.77
N LYS A 508 -24.93 12.85 10.73
CA LYS A 508 -24.07 12.62 9.55
C LYS A 508 -22.60 12.86 9.91
N LEU A 509 -22.07 12.08 10.84
CA LEU A 509 -20.69 12.16 11.33
C LEU A 509 -20.00 10.83 11.08
N VAL A 510 -18.91 10.88 10.32
CA VAL A 510 -18.02 9.76 10.09
C VAL A 510 -16.74 9.98 10.90
N TRP A 511 -16.35 8.97 11.67
CA TRP A 511 -15.05 8.94 12.30
C TRP A 511 -14.08 8.21 11.39
N MET A 512 -13.07 8.91 10.88
CA MET A 512 -12.01 8.30 10.08
C MET A 512 -10.82 8.00 10.99
N CYS A 513 -10.52 6.72 11.15
CA CYS A 513 -9.44 6.21 11.99
C CYS A 513 -8.22 5.97 11.11
N PHE A 514 -7.45 7.05 10.88
CA PHE A 514 -6.25 7.00 10.05
C PHE A 514 -5.16 6.15 10.70
N SER A 515 -4.91 4.99 10.11
CA SER A 515 -3.80 4.11 10.41
C SER A 515 -2.66 4.36 9.43
N TYR A 516 -1.58 3.60 9.53
CA TYR A 516 -0.39 3.82 8.70
C TYR A 516 -0.68 3.76 7.19
N HIS A 517 -1.58 2.88 6.73
CA HIS A 517 -1.93 2.72 5.31
C HIS A 517 -2.58 3.94 4.64
N GLN A 518 -3.11 4.88 5.44
CA GLN A 518 -3.73 6.10 4.92
C GLN A 518 -2.71 7.21 4.66
N TYR A 519 -1.46 7.03 5.11
CA TYR A 519 -0.35 7.96 4.91
C TYR A 519 0.62 7.44 3.87
N TYR A 520 1.35 8.35 3.25
CA TYR A 520 2.60 7.97 2.61
C TYR A 520 3.64 7.62 3.69
N ILE A 521 4.45 6.61 3.43
CA ILE A 521 5.49 6.17 4.36
C ILE A 521 6.45 7.31 4.64
N ARG A 522 6.84 7.43 5.92
CA ARG A 522 7.74 8.47 6.46
C ARG A 522 7.21 9.90 6.34
N THR A 523 5.94 10.10 5.99
CA THR A 523 5.30 11.42 6.00
C THR A 523 4.06 11.44 6.91
N ILE A 524 3.54 12.64 7.14
CA ILE A 524 2.22 12.85 7.76
C ILE A 524 1.15 13.15 6.70
N ASP A 525 1.53 13.10 5.42
CA ASP A 525 0.65 13.41 4.31
C ASP A 525 -0.28 12.23 4.06
N LEU A 526 -1.57 12.52 3.98
CA LEU A 526 -2.55 11.54 3.55
C LEU A 526 -2.33 11.19 2.09
N THR A 527 -2.64 9.94 1.75
CA THR A 527 -2.67 9.47 0.36
C THR A 527 -3.70 10.23 -0.46
N ALA A 528 -3.45 10.43 -1.75
CA ALA A 528 -4.38 11.12 -2.66
C ALA A 528 -5.78 10.48 -2.64
N GLU A 529 -5.80 9.15 -2.56
CA GLU A 529 -7.00 8.34 -2.40
C GLU A 529 -7.81 8.69 -1.13
N THR A 530 -7.12 8.86 0.01
CA THR A 530 -7.78 9.21 1.27
C THR A 530 -8.33 10.63 1.22
N LEU A 531 -7.63 11.55 0.56
CA LEU A 531 -8.09 12.92 0.35
C LEU A 531 -9.35 12.97 -0.53
N LEU A 532 -9.36 12.24 -1.66
CA LEU A 532 -10.54 12.12 -2.53
C LEU A 532 -11.74 11.55 -1.76
N GLN A 533 -11.53 10.50 -0.96
CA GLN A 533 -12.59 9.90 -0.15
C GLN A 533 -13.16 10.90 0.86
N MET A 534 -12.31 11.68 1.54
CA MET A 534 -12.74 12.71 2.48
C MET A 534 -13.55 13.81 1.78
N ASP A 535 -13.08 14.27 0.63
CA ASP A 535 -13.76 15.28 -0.18
C ASP A 535 -15.15 14.81 -0.64
N LEU A 536 -15.26 13.56 -1.09
CA LEU A 536 -16.54 12.96 -1.46
C LEU A 536 -17.50 12.80 -0.28
N LEU A 537 -17.00 12.42 0.91
CA LEU A 537 -17.83 12.35 2.11
C LEU A 537 -18.38 13.73 2.50
N LYS A 538 -17.56 14.78 2.39
CA LYS A 538 -18.02 16.17 2.56
C LYS A 538 -19.10 16.52 1.54
N ALA A 539 -18.93 16.17 0.27
CA ALA A 539 -19.93 16.39 -0.78
C ALA A 539 -21.25 15.62 -0.53
N MET A 540 -21.18 14.46 0.11
CA MET A 540 -22.35 13.70 0.59
C MET A 540 -22.98 14.28 1.87
N ASN A 541 -22.52 15.45 2.33
CA ASN A 541 -22.95 16.14 3.55
C ASN A 541 -22.66 15.33 4.83
N TYR A 542 -21.56 14.58 4.85
CA TYR A 542 -21.00 14.02 6.09
C TYR A 542 -19.94 14.96 6.68
N LYS A 543 -20.02 15.16 7.98
CA LYS A 543 -18.96 15.74 8.79
C LYS A 543 -17.92 14.66 9.12
N ILE A 544 -16.64 15.01 9.15
CA ILE A 544 -15.54 14.05 9.31
C ILE A 544 -14.77 14.33 10.58
N ALA A 545 -14.81 13.39 11.54
CA ALA A 545 -13.98 13.40 12.73
C ALA A 545 -12.68 12.64 12.45
N LYS A 546 -11.57 13.37 12.37
CA LYS A 546 -10.23 12.83 12.08
C LYS A 546 -9.59 12.26 13.35
N VAL A 547 -9.28 10.96 13.36
CA VAL A 547 -8.59 10.30 14.49
C VAL A 547 -7.30 9.67 13.98
N HIS A 548 -6.18 10.31 14.32
CA HIS A 548 -4.86 9.88 13.89
C HIS A 548 -4.29 8.80 14.82
N TYR A 549 -3.92 7.64 14.28
CA TYR A 549 -3.35 6.53 15.07
C TYR A 549 -2.11 6.95 15.86
N TYR A 550 -1.19 7.69 15.25
CA TYR A 550 0.05 8.12 15.91
C TYR A 550 -0.20 9.10 17.06
N GLN A 551 -1.28 9.89 17.01
CA GLN A 551 -1.66 10.77 18.12
C GLN A 551 -2.35 9.97 19.23
N PHE A 552 -3.37 9.19 18.84
CA PHE A 552 -4.18 8.41 19.78
C PHE A 552 -3.37 7.38 20.56
N SER A 553 -2.45 6.67 19.88
CA SER A 553 -1.62 5.62 20.49
C SER A 553 -0.55 6.18 21.44
N ARG A 554 -0.09 7.43 21.25
CA ARG A 554 0.91 8.07 22.11
C ARG A 554 0.32 8.61 23.42
N MET A 555 -1.00 8.79 23.49
CA MET A 555 -1.68 9.19 24.73
C MET A 555 -1.64 8.03 25.72
N LYS A 556 -0.86 8.17 26.81
CA LYS A 556 -0.71 7.12 27.83
C LYS A 556 -1.97 6.96 28.69
N ALA A 557 -2.52 8.07 29.18
CA ALA A 557 -3.66 8.06 30.09
C ALA A 557 -4.99 7.88 29.35
N ARG A 558 -5.85 6.99 29.89
CA ARG A 558 -7.19 6.72 29.35
C ARG A 558 -8.08 7.96 29.35
N ARG A 559 -8.04 8.78 30.41
CA ARG A 559 -8.81 10.04 30.51
C ARG A 559 -8.49 10.99 29.36
N THR A 560 -7.21 11.13 29.00
CA THR A 560 -6.78 11.97 27.87
C THR A 560 -7.37 11.49 26.54
N ARG A 561 -7.49 10.17 26.32
CA ARG A 561 -8.12 9.64 25.10
C ARG A 561 -9.61 9.94 25.04
N PHE A 562 -10.32 9.89 26.18
CA PHE A 562 -11.73 10.30 26.24
C PHE A 562 -11.90 11.77 25.90
N GLU A 563 -11.09 12.66 26.48
CA GLU A 563 -11.14 14.09 26.18
C GLU A 563 -10.78 14.36 24.72
N TYR A 564 -9.79 13.68 24.18
CA TYR A 564 -9.45 13.77 22.76
C TYR A 564 -10.66 13.43 21.87
N ILE A 565 -11.32 12.29 22.12
CA ILE A 565 -12.51 11.88 21.35
C ILE A 565 -13.66 12.88 21.52
N ARG A 566 -13.91 13.38 22.74
CA ARG A 566 -14.92 14.42 23.01
C ARG A 566 -14.63 15.69 22.21
N MET A 567 -13.38 16.16 22.22
CA MET A 567 -12.97 17.37 21.52
C MET A 567 -13.00 17.20 20.00
N CYS A 568 -12.55 16.06 19.47
CA CYS A 568 -12.69 15.75 18.03
C CYS A 568 -14.15 15.84 17.61
N ARG A 569 -15.05 15.17 18.34
CA ARG A 569 -16.50 15.24 18.05
C ARG A 569 -17.04 16.65 18.18
N TYR A 570 -16.67 17.35 19.26
CA TYR A 570 -17.13 18.70 19.54
C TYR A 570 -16.76 19.65 18.40
N TYR A 571 -15.49 19.69 18.00
CA TYR A 571 -15.05 20.58 16.93
C TYR A 571 -15.69 20.19 15.61
N THR A 572 -15.71 18.91 15.24
CA THR A 572 -16.35 18.50 13.99
C THR A 572 -17.85 18.84 13.96
N LEU A 573 -18.57 18.73 15.07
CA LEU A 573 -20.00 19.01 15.12
C LEU A 573 -20.34 20.50 15.26
N ARG A 574 -19.58 21.24 16.07
CA ARG A 574 -19.73 22.69 16.28
C ARG A 574 -19.03 23.53 15.22
N ASP A 575 -18.28 22.92 14.30
CA ASP A 575 -17.54 23.69 13.33
C ASP A 575 -18.48 24.53 12.48
N ARG A 576 -18.38 25.85 12.68
CA ARG A 576 -18.82 26.87 11.73
C ARG A 576 -17.73 27.14 10.68
N ARG A 577 -16.53 26.55 10.81
CA ARG A 577 -15.36 26.75 9.93
C ARG A 577 -15.33 25.81 8.72
N ASN A 578 -16.39 25.83 7.92
CA ASN A 578 -16.23 25.70 6.46
C ASN A 578 -15.65 27.01 5.86
N TYR A 579 -14.90 27.80 6.64
CA TYR A 579 -14.50 29.18 6.30
C TYR A 579 -13.06 29.56 6.71
N ASP A 580 -12.24 28.67 7.28
CA ASP A 580 -10.83 29.04 7.55
C ASP A 580 -9.87 27.84 7.62
N ASP A 581 -9.01 27.74 6.61
CA ASP A 581 -7.99 26.68 6.45
C ASP A 581 -6.79 26.85 7.41
N GLU A 582 -6.61 28.03 8.01
CA GLU A 582 -5.45 28.34 8.86
C GLU A 582 -5.40 27.55 10.18
N PHE A 583 -6.54 27.02 10.65
CA PHE A 583 -6.64 26.30 11.92
C PHE A 583 -6.72 24.77 11.77
N GLU A 584 -6.74 24.26 10.53
CA GLU A 584 -6.70 22.83 10.26
C GLU A 584 -5.29 22.28 10.61
N GLY A 585 -5.16 21.55 11.72
CA GLY A 585 -3.89 20.92 12.14
C GLY A 585 -3.26 21.45 13.43
N TRP A 586 -3.86 22.44 14.10
CA TRP A 586 -3.38 22.90 15.41
C TRP A 586 -3.75 21.90 16.53
N ASN A 587 -2.73 21.25 17.09
CA ASN A 587 -2.89 20.25 18.15
C ASN A 587 -3.00 20.90 19.55
N LEU A 588 -3.91 20.36 20.39
CA LEU A 588 -4.14 20.68 21.81
C LEU A 588 -2.89 20.92 22.71
N PRO A 589 -1.74 20.25 22.53
CA PRO A 589 -0.56 20.52 23.34
C PRO A 589 0.02 21.92 23.07
N TYR A 590 -0.13 22.45 21.86
CA TYR A 590 0.41 23.75 21.48
C TYR A 590 -0.45 24.89 21.99
N ILE A 591 -1.78 24.74 21.99
CA ILE A 591 -2.71 25.71 22.58
C ILE A 591 -2.46 25.79 24.09
N ASN A 592 -2.38 24.65 24.80
CA ASN A 592 -2.05 24.65 26.23
C ASN A 592 -0.61 25.13 26.54
N TRP A 593 0.36 24.91 25.65
CA TRP A 593 1.73 25.39 25.82
C TRP A 593 1.85 26.90 25.56
N TYR A 594 1.12 27.42 24.57
CA TYR A 594 1.05 28.84 24.23
C TYR A 594 0.35 29.64 25.34
N HIS A 595 -0.77 29.13 25.87
CA HIS A 595 -1.46 29.74 27.01
C HIS A 595 -0.70 29.64 28.33
N ARG A 596 0.20 28.66 28.51
CA ARG A 596 1.06 28.58 29.71
C ARG A 596 2.15 29.66 29.78
N LYS A 597 2.55 30.25 28.65
CA LYS A 597 3.57 31.32 28.62
C LYS A 597 2.99 32.73 28.75
N ASN A 598 1.76 32.94 28.32
CA ASN A 598 1.07 34.22 28.43
C ASN A 598 0.10 34.18 29.62
N LYS A 599 0.60 34.44 30.83
CA LYS A 599 -0.23 34.55 32.05
C LYS A 599 -1.23 35.71 32.02
N ASN A 600 -1.13 36.62 31.05
CA ASN A 600 -1.93 37.86 31.01
C ASN A 600 -2.94 37.93 29.85
N VAL A 601 -3.20 36.83 29.12
CA VAL A 601 -4.34 36.81 28.20
C VAL A 601 -5.54 36.29 28.99
N HIS A 602 -6.26 37.22 29.61
CA HIS A 602 -7.58 36.98 30.16
C HIS A 602 -8.46 36.44 29.03
N VAL A 603 -8.90 35.20 29.16
CA VAL A 603 -9.81 34.57 28.18
C VAL A 603 -11.23 35.04 28.51
N SER A 604 -11.53 36.30 28.19
CA SER A 604 -12.87 36.90 28.35
C SER A 604 -13.88 36.45 27.28
N ASN A 605 -13.46 35.66 26.29
CA ASN A 605 -14.34 35.19 25.19
C ASN A 605 -14.62 33.68 25.18
N TYR A 606 -14.35 32.95 26.28
CA TYR A 606 -15.11 31.73 26.52
C TYR A 606 -16.49 32.16 27.01
N PHE A 607 -17.42 32.27 26.06
CA PHE A 607 -18.82 32.67 26.24
C PHE A 607 -19.38 32.22 27.60
N TYR A 608 -19.72 33.21 28.42
CA TYR A 608 -20.55 33.07 29.61
C TYR A 608 -21.88 32.39 29.24
N GLY A 609 -22.25 31.35 29.97
CA GLY A 609 -23.53 30.63 29.78
C GLY A 609 -23.47 29.11 29.85
N TYR A 610 -22.36 28.49 30.27
CA TYR A 610 -22.33 27.04 30.50
C TYR A 610 -22.67 26.72 31.97
N THR A 611 -23.93 26.38 32.23
CA THR A 611 -24.28 25.62 33.44
C THR A 611 -23.78 24.19 33.20
N PRO A 612 -22.88 23.63 34.03
CA PRO A 612 -22.44 22.26 33.88
C PRO A 612 -23.65 21.33 33.94
N VAL A 613 -23.67 20.27 33.12
CA VAL A 613 -24.80 19.33 33.02
C VAL A 613 -25.15 18.67 34.38
N SER A 614 -24.26 18.71 35.36
CA SER A 614 -24.52 18.30 36.76
C SER A 614 -25.42 19.25 37.55
N HIS A 615 -25.73 20.44 37.03
CA HIS A 615 -26.51 21.49 37.68
C HIS A 615 -27.81 21.84 36.93
N MET A 616 -28.19 21.07 35.92
CA MET A 616 -29.54 21.16 35.34
C MET A 616 -30.51 20.43 36.29
N GLN A 617 -31.44 21.17 36.92
CA GLN A 617 -32.59 20.56 37.60
C GLN A 617 -33.48 19.90 36.53
N TYR A 618 -33.88 18.65 36.78
CA TYR A 618 -34.66 17.81 35.86
C TYR A 618 -36.12 18.23 35.79
#